data_AF-U7QV13-F1
#
_entry.id   AF-U7QV13-F1
#
_cell.length_a   1.000
_cell.length_b   1.000
_cell.length_c   1.000
_cell.angle_alpha   90.00
_cell.angle_beta   90.00
_cell.angle_gamma   90.00
#
_symmetry.space_group_name_H-M   'P 1'
#
loop_
_entity.id
_entity.type
_entity.pdbx_description
1 polymer ?
#
loop_
_entity_poly.entity_id
_entity_poly.type
_entity_poly.pdbx_seq_one_letter_code
_entity_poly.pdbx_strand_id
1 'polypeptide(L)'
;MNKTENHVAELMEGRLPTKGNSQQCARIRTQSRGNTTLRLLAVRKAAKRDRKQQFTHLFHHISEELLYQSFQQLKRQSAPGRDGITWENYAENLQNNLHALHGKLHRGQYRPQPARRVMILKEDGTE
;
A
#
# COMPACT_ATOMS: atom_id res chain seq x y z
N MET A 1 -42.13 -24.46 -58.91
CA MET A 1 -42.45 -25.72 -58.21
C MET A 1 -41.77 -25.68 -56.85
N ASN A 2 -42.57 -25.98 -55.82
CA ASN A 2 -42.25 -26.06 -54.40
C ASN A 2 -41.11 -27.10 -54.16
N LYS A 3 -40.32 -27.11 -53.09
CA LYS A 3 -40.70 -27.25 -51.67
C LYS A 3 -39.43 -27.36 -50.78
N THR A 4 -39.54 -26.92 -49.52
CA THR A 4 -38.90 -27.42 -48.26
C THR A 4 -37.36 -27.34 -48.09
N GLU A 5 -36.86 -26.41 -47.27
CA GLU A 5 -36.62 -26.51 -45.80
C GLU A 5 -35.31 -27.26 -45.45
N ASN A 6 -34.39 -26.57 -44.76
CA ASN A 6 -33.82 -27.05 -43.50
C ASN A 6 -32.99 -25.95 -42.82
N HIS A 7 -33.54 -25.49 -41.70
CA HIS A 7 -32.92 -24.66 -40.67
C HIS A 7 -31.97 -25.54 -39.85
N VAL A 8 -30.67 -25.24 -39.82
CA VAL A 8 -29.73 -25.77 -38.82
C VAL A 8 -28.69 -24.68 -38.56
N ALA A 9 -29.01 -23.71 -37.71
CA ALA A 9 -28.53 -23.67 -36.32
C ALA A 9 -27.01 -23.50 -36.23
N GLU A 10 -26.56 -22.24 -36.21
CA GLU A 10 -25.33 -21.87 -35.52
C GLU A 10 -25.48 -22.28 -34.06
N LEU A 11 -24.73 -23.32 -33.66
CA LEU A 11 -24.57 -23.67 -32.26
C LEU A 11 -23.61 -22.64 -31.64
N MET A 12 -24.15 -21.48 -31.29
CA MET A 12 -23.47 -20.55 -30.42
C MET A 12 -23.26 -21.28 -29.08
N GLU A 13 -22.01 -21.59 -28.73
CA GLU A 13 -21.65 -22.08 -27.41
C GLU A 13 -21.98 -20.99 -26.38
N GLY A 14 -23.24 -20.97 -25.94
CA GLY A 14 -23.69 -20.23 -24.79
C GLY A 14 -22.99 -20.81 -23.57
N ARG A 15 -22.02 -20.07 -23.03
CA ARG A 15 -21.50 -20.36 -21.69
C ARG A 15 -22.67 -20.25 -20.72
N LEU A 16 -22.94 -21.34 -19.99
CA LEU A 16 -23.86 -21.33 -18.86
C LEU A 16 -23.47 -20.21 -17.88
N PRO A 17 -24.39 -19.35 -17.45
CA PRO A 17 -24.12 -18.42 -16.38
C PRO A 17 -23.93 -19.21 -15.09
N THR A 18 -22.70 -19.23 -14.59
CA THR A 18 -22.41 -19.76 -13.26
C THR A 18 -23.28 -19.00 -12.25
N LYS A 19 -24.12 -19.73 -11.54
CA LYS A 19 -24.94 -19.27 -10.42
C LYS A 19 -24.04 -18.57 -9.39
N GLY A 20 -23.93 -17.25 -9.50
CA GLY A 20 -23.22 -16.44 -8.54
C GLY A 20 -23.95 -16.50 -7.20
N ASN A 21 -23.31 -17.07 -6.18
CA ASN A 21 -23.72 -16.86 -4.80
C ASN A 21 -23.46 -15.38 -4.47
N SER A 22 -24.40 -14.51 -4.82
CA SER A 22 -24.44 -13.12 -4.40
C SER A 22 -24.89 -13.04 -2.95
N GLN A 23 -24.08 -13.58 -2.03
CA GLN A 23 -24.08 -13.00 -0.70
C GLN A 23 -23.35 -11.66 -0.83
N GLN A 24 -24.13 -10.61 -1.12
CA GLN A 24 -23.72 -9.24 -0.90
C GLN A 24 -23.33 -9.11 0.58
N CYS A 25 -22.08 -9.40 0.88
CA CYS A 25 -21.49 -9.05 2.15
C CYS A 25 -21.45 -7.53 2.15
N ALA A 26 -22.39 -6.93 2.89
CA ALA A 26 -22.55 -5.50 3.03
C ALA A 26 -21.16 -4.86 3.12
N ARG A 27 -20.84 -4.07 2.10
CA ARG A 27 -19.60 -3.31 1.92
C ARG A 27 -19.08 -2.88 3.30
N ILE A 28 -18.07 -3.58 3.83
CA ILE A 28 -17.46 -3.24 5.11
C ILE A 28 -16.86 -1.85 4.93
N ARG A 29 -17.64 -0.83 5.28
CA ARG A 29 -17.21 0.54 5.29
C ARG A 29 -16.08 0.61 6.30
N THR A 30 -14.86 0.82 5.83
CA THR A 30 -13.72 0.99 6.72
C THR A 30 -14.00 2.21 7.59
N GLN A 31 -14.37 2.00 8.84
CA GLN A 31 -14.58 3.09 9.78
C GLN A 31 -13.20 3.68 10.11
N SER A 32 -12.87 4.84 9.53
CA SER A 32 -11.62 5.55 9.78
C SER A 32 -11.67 6.39 11.07
N ARG A 33 -12.32 5.89 12.13
CA ARG A 33 -12.69 6.68 13.32
C ARG A 33 -11.83 6.44 14.57
N GLY A 34 -10.63 5.85 14.43
CA GLY A 34 -9.79 5.51 15.58
C GLY A 34 -8.31 5.81 15.39
N ASN A 35 -7.60 5.98 16.51
CA ASN A 35 -6.16 6.23 16.59
C ASN A 35 -5.36 5.21 15.76
N THR A 36 -4.56 5.70 14.81
CA THR A 36 -3.78 4.91 13.84
C THR A 36 -2.87 3.88 14.53
N THR A 37 -2.24 4.26 15.65
CA THR A 37 -1.32 3.39 16.39
C THR A 37 -2.01 2.17 16.97
N LEU A 38 -3.20 2.35 17.56
CA LEU A 38 -4.01 1.26 18.12
C LEU A 38 -4.44 0.27 17.03
N ARG A 39 -4.77 0.78 15.83
CA ARG A 39 -5.13 -0.06 14.69
C ARG A 39 -3.95 -0.90 14.20
N LEU A 40 -2.76 -0.33 14.10
CA LEU A 40 -1.54 -1.08 13.73
C LEU A 40 -1.17 -2.13 14.79
N LEU A 41 -1.38 -1.84 16.07
CA LEU A 41 -1.23 -2.84 17.14
C LEU A 41 -2.22 -4.00 16.99
N ALA A 42 -3.46 -3.72 16.61
CA ALA A 42 -4.46 -4.76 16.34
C ALA A 42 -4.06 -5.62 15.13
N VAL A 43 -3.59 -5.01 14.03
CA VAL A 43 -3.04 -5.72 12.87
C VAL A 43 -1.89 -6.64 13.30
N ARG A 44 -0.94 -6.13 14.10
CA ARG A 44 0.18 -6.94 14.62
C ARG A 44 -0.30 -8.10 15.49
N LYS A 45 -1.28 -7.88 16.37
CA LYS A 45 -1.86 -8.95 17.21
C LYS A 45 -2.55 -10.02 16.36
N ALA A 46 -3.31 -9.62 15.34
CA ALA A 46 -3.97 -10.54 14.41
C ALA A 46 -2.93 -11.36 13.63
N ALA A 47 -1.91 -10.72 13.05
CA ALA A 47 -0.84 -11.38 12.31
C ALA A 47 -0.04 -12.37 13.17
N LYS A 48 0.12 -12.10 14.46
CA LYS A 48 0.77 -13.04 15.40
C LYS A 48 -0.10 -14.27 15.70
N ARG A 49 -1.42 -14.09 15.79
CA ARG A 49 -2.37 -15.17 16.13
C ARG A 49 -2.59 -16.11 14.95
N ASP A 50 -2.73 -15.56 13.74
CA ASP A 50 -2.96 -16.34 12.53
C ASP A 50 -2.00 -15.91 11.43
N ARG A 51 -1.09 -16.83 11.06
CA ARG A 51 -0.12 -16.63 9.97
C ARG A 51 -0.75 -16.70 8.58
N LYS A 52 -1.96 -17.28 8.45
CA LYS A 52 -2.70 -17.37 7.18
C LYS A 52 -3.62 -16.17 6.95
N GLN A 53 -3.78 -15.30 7.93
CA GLN A 53 -4.61 -14.10 7.82
C GLN A 53 -4.11 -13.19 6.69
N GLN A 54 -5.01 -12.85 5.77
CA GLN A 54 -4.74 -11.88 4.71
C GLN A 54 -5.23 -10.48 5.12
N PHE A 55 -4.41 -9.46 4.88
CA PHE A 55 -4.75 -8.06 5.11
C PHE A 55 -4.84 -7.33 3.78
N THR A 56 -6.05 -6.99 3.34
CA THR A 56 -6.30 -6.48 1.98
C THR A 56 -6.18 -4.96 1.86
N HIS A 57 -6.16 -4.24 2.99
CA HIS A 57 -6.28 -2.78 2.98
C HIS A 57 -5.21 -2.06 3.82
N LEU A 58 -4.02 -2.61 4.09
CA LEU A 58 -3.06 -1.98 5.01
C LEU A 58 -2.70 -0.52 4.69
N PHE A 59 -2.76 -0.13 3.42
CA PHE A 59 -2.40 1.20 2.94
C PHE A 59 -3.19 2.35 3.61
N HIS A 60 -4.47 2.14 3.95
CA HIS A 60 -5.28 3.20 4.58
C HIS A 60 -4.83 3.58 6.00
N HIS A 61 -3.91 2.81 6.61
CA HIS A 61 -3.33 3.17 7.90
C HIS A 61 -2.26 4.25 7.79
N ILE A 62 -1.80 4.60 6.58
CA ILE A 62 -0.83 5.67 6.38
C ILE A 62 -1.57 7.01 6.49
N SER A 63 -1.40 7.66 7.65
CA SER A 63 -1.91 9.00 7.96
C SER A 63 -0.75 9.97 8.23
N GLU A 64 -1.00 11.27 8.13
CA GLU A 64 0.01 12.31 8.43
C GLU A 64 0.55 12.18 9.86
N GLU A 65 -0.30 11.83 10.82
CA GLU A 65 0.11 11.60 12.21
C GLU A 65 1.07 10.40 12.34
N LEU A 66 0.80 9.31 11.62
CA LEU A 66 1.72 8.16 11.58
C LEU A 66 3.05 8.52 10.92
N LEU A 67 3.02 9.32 9.85
CA LEU A 67 4.23 9.78 9.19
C LEU A 67 5.06 10.69 10.12
N TYR A 68 4.41 11.55 10.89
CA TYR A 68 5.05 12.38 11.91
C TYR A 68 5.72 11.53 13.00
N GLN A 69 5.00 10.55 13.55
CA GLN A 69 5.59 9.62 14.54
C GLN A 69 6.76 8.84 13.97
N SER A 70 6.68 8.42 12.70
CA SER A 70 7.77 7.73 12.01
C SER A 70 8.98 8.64 11.82
N PHE A 71 8.76 9.91 11.46
CA PHE A 71 9.82 10.92 11.32
C PHE A 71 10.58 11.14 12.63
N GLN A 72 9.86 11.19 13.75
CA GLN A 72 10.47 11.33 15.08
C GLN A 72 11.35 10.13 15.49
N GLN A 73 11.10 8.95 14.93
CA GLN A 73 11.89 7.73 15.20
C GLN A 73 13.16 7.63 14.33
N LEU A 74 13.31 8.49 13.31
CA LEU A 74 14.51 8.52 12.48
C LEU A 74 15.73 9.00 13.28
N LYS A 75 16.91 8.44 12.98
CA LYS A 75 18.17 8.89 13.56
C LYS A 75 18.49 10.29 13.01
N ARG A 76 18.56 11.30 13.88
CA ARG A 76 18.79 12.70 13.50
C ARG A 76 20.10 12.89 12.72
N GLN A 77 21.17 12.23 13.17
CA GLN A 77 22.51 12.34 12.57
C GLN A 77 22.76 11.34 11.42
N SER A 78 21.71 10.81 10.79
CA SER A 78 21.90 9.92 9.64
C SER A 78 22.49 10.68 8.45
N ALA A 79 23.43 10.04 7.73
CA ALA A 79 23.96 10.60 6.49
C ALA A 79 22.82 10.84 5.47
N PRO A 80 22.82 11.97 4.74
CA PRO A 80 21.78 12.28 3.78
C PRO A 80 21.80 11.29 2.60
N GLY A 81 20.65 11.17 1.94
CA GLY A 81 20.47 10.32 0.77
C GLY A 81 21.12 10.88 -0.50
N ARG A 82 20.64 10.41 -1.65
CA ARG A 82 21.04 10.93 -2.97
C ARG A 82 20.57 12.37 -3.19
N ASP A 83 19.48 12.76 -2.55
CA ASP A 83 18.88 14.10 -2.59
C ASP A 83 19.60 15.13 -1.71
N GLY A 84 20.54 14.70 -0.86
CA GLY A 84 21.28 15.60 0.03
C GLY A 84 20.45 16.16 1.20
N ILE A 85 19.19 15.73 1.36
CA ILE A 85 18.30 16.24 2.40
C ILE A 85 18.65 15.56 3.73
N THR A 86 19.04 16.36 4.72
CA THR A 86 19.27 15.91 6.10
C THR A 86 17.96 15.87 6.89
N TRP A 87 18.00 15.27 8.08
CA TRP A 87 16.86 15.25 8.98
C TRP A 87 16.44 16.68 9.37
N GLU A 88 17.41 17.55 9.66
CA GLU A 88 17.19 18.95 10.05
C GLU A 88 16.54 19.74 8.91
N ASN A 89 17.07 19.64 7.69
CA ASN A 89 16.53 20.36 6.53
C ASN A 89 15.10 19.92 6.24
N TYR A 90 14.80 18.62 6.37
CA TYR A 90 13.43 18.14 6.20
C TYR A 90 12.48 18.65 7.29
N ALA A 91 12.99 18.82 8.51
CA ALA A 91 12.22 19.29 9.67
C ALA A 91 11.76 20.74 9.55
N GLU A 92 12.51 21.60 8.83
CA GLU A 92 12.20 23.04 8.67
C GLU A 92 10.78 23.28 8.16
N ASN A 93 10.30 22.42 7.26
CA ASN A 93 8.95 22.51 6.70
C ASN A 93 8.15 21.22 6.91
N LEU A 94 8.34 20.58 8.07
CA LEU A 94 7.89 19.21 8.34
C LEU A 94 6.42 18.99 8.01
N GLN A 95 5.52 19.85 8.50
CA GLN A 95 4.08 19.66 8.33
C GLN A 95 3.66 19.67 6.85
N ASN A 96 4.15 20.64 6.08
CA ASN A 96 3.87 20.73 4.65
C ASN A 96 4.50 19.57 3.88
N ASN A 97 5.72 19.16 4.25
CA ASN A 97 6.40 18.02 3.65
C ASN A 97 5.61 16.72 3.87
N LEU A 98 5.11 16.49 5.08
CA LEU A 98 4.28 15.32 5.42
C LEU A 98 2.93 15.35 4.71
N HIS A 99 2.27 16.51 4.64
CA HIS A 99 1.02 16.66 3.90
C HIS A 99 1.19 16.36 2.41
N ALA A 100 2.25 16.91 1.79
CA ALA A 100 2.58 16.66 0.39
C ALA A 100 2.94 15.18 0.15
N LEU A 101 3.70 14.56 1.04
CA LEU A 101 4.06 13.14 0.99
C LEU A 101 2.82 12.24 1.09
N HIS A 102 1.97 12.50 2.08
CA HIS A 102 0.71 11.78 2.27
C HIS A 102 -0.17 11.87 1.02
N GLY A 103 -0.33 13.08 0.47
CA GLY A 103 -1.06 13.28 -0.79
C GLY A 103 -0.46 12.50 -1.98
N LYS A 104 0.87 12.51 -2.14
CA LYS A 104 1.56 11.76 -3.21
C LYS A 104 1.38 10.25 -3.05
N LEU A 105 1.44 9.74 -1.82
CA LEU A 105 1.23 8.32 -1.52
C LEU A 105 -0.19 7.91 -1.91
N HIS A 106 -1.21 8.62 -1.42
CA HIS A 106 -2.62 8.28 -1.67
C HIS A 106 -3.03 8.43 -3.14
N ARG A 107 -2.37 9.30 -3.91
CA ARG A 107 -2.55 9.41 -5.36
C ARG A 107 -1.73 8.40 -6.17
N GLY A 108 -0.91 7.58 -5.54
CA GLY A 108 0.00 6.66 -6.26
C GLY A 108 1.11 7.36 -7.06
N GLN A 109 1.42 8.61 -6.71
CA GLN A 109 2.41 9.46 -7.40
C GLN A 109 3.78 9.45 -6.71
N TYR A 110 3.88 8.85 -5.53
CA TYR A 110 5.15 8.74 -4.82
C TYR A 110 6.12 7.82 -5.57
N ARG A 111 7.29 8.36 -5.92
CA ARG A 111 8.41 7.63 -6.52
C ARG A 111 9.63 7.80 -5.61
N PRO A 112 10.08 6.76 -4.90
CA PRO A 112 11.26 6.85 -4.06
C PRO A 112 12.52 7.01 -4.93
N GLN A 113 13.48 7.79 -4.43
CA GLN A 113 14.80 7.89 -5.06
C GLN A 113 15.60 6.61 -4.79
N PRO A 114 16.53 6.22 -5.70
CA PRO A 114 17.41 5.08 -5.46
C PRO A 114 18.32 5.36 -4.27
N ALA A 115 18.65 4.30 -3.52
CA ALA A 115 19.56 4.38 -2.38
C ALA A 115 20.96 4.87 -2.81
N ARG A 116 21.56 5.76 -2.02
CA ARG A 116 22.93 6.21 -2.22
C ARG A 116 23.90 5.10 -1.82
N ARG A 117 24.73 4.64 -2.76
CA ARG A 117 25.81 3.69 -2.46
C ARG A 117 27.06 4.46 -2.02
N VAL A 118 27.67 3.98 -0.95
CA VAL A 118 28.95 4.47 -0.44
C VAL A 118 29.75 3.24 -0.03
N MET A 119 30.99 3.13 -0.50
CA MET A 119 31.91 2.10 -0.05
C MET A 119 32.45 2.51 1.31
N ILE A 120 32.14 1.72 2.34
CA ILE A 120 32.65 1.89 3.69
C ILE A 120 33.55 0.69 3.95
N LEU A 121 34.83 0.94 4.18
CA LEU A 121 35.77 -0.12 4.54
C LEU A 121 35.32 -0.75 5.86
N LYS A 122 35.26 -2.07 5.90
CA LYS A 122 35.04 -2.81 7.15
C LYS A 122 36.26 -2.65 8.04
N GLU A 123 36.06 -2.76 9.36
CA GLU A 123 37.12 -2.55 10.36
C GLU A 123 38.31 -3.51 10.19
N ASP A 124 38.09 -4.69 9.61
CA ASP A 124 39.08 -5.74 9.34
C ASP A 124 39.84 -5.55 8.02
N GLY A 125 39.54 -4.51 7.24
CA GLY A 125 40.21 -4.22 5.96
C GLY A 125 39.79 -5.14 4.81
N THR A 126 38.84 -6.04 5.03
CA THR A 126 38.26 -6.87 3.97
C THR A 126 37.18 -6.07 3.25
N GLU A 127 37.34 -5.88 1.94
CA GLU A 127 36.31 -5.27 1.08
C GLU A 127 34.94 -5.98 1.22
#